data_AF-A0A1R1DB68-F1
#
_entry.id   AF-A0A1R1DB68-F1
#
_cell.length_a   1.000
_cell.length_b   1.000
_cell.length_c   1.000
_cell.angle_alpha   90.00
_cell.angle_beta   90.00
_cell.angle_gamma   90.00
#
_symmetry.space_group_name_H-M   'P 1'
#
loop_
_entity.id
_entity.type
_entity.pdbx_description
1 polymer ?
#
loop_
_entity_poly.entity_id
_entity_poly.type
_entity_poly.pdbx_seq_one_letter_code
_entity_poly.pdbx_strand_id
1 'polypeptide(L)'
;MTIFRKTTAMLLTAIIIRQHELFDEVTLTASEYDPALKEFRESFSVKAIINDNKYAGELKFKHPGSYWVNLESPKYLQSIDVGPYSTVWASMIVDVE
;
A
#
# COMPACT_ATOMS: atom_id res chain seq x y z
N MET A 1 13.50 -5.58 -9.53
CA MET A 1 13.38 -5.68 -8.07
C MET A 1 14.21 -4.55 -7.49
N THR A 2 13.56 -3.50 -7.01
CA THR A 2 14.25 -2.31 -6.49
C THR A 2 14.26 -2.42 -4.98
N ILE A 3 15.44 -2.49 -4.38
CA ILE A 3 15.64 -2.62 -2.93
C ILE A 3 16.10 -1.25 -2.42
N PHE A 4 15.36 -0.66 -1.50
CA PHE A 4 15.75 0.58 -0.82
C PHE A 4 16.45 0.23 0.50
N ARG A 5 17.54 0.91 0.83
CA ARG A 5 18.31 0.69 2.07
C ARG A 5 18.34 1.98 2.87
N LYS A 6 17.88 1.92 4.13
CA LYS A 6 17.71 2.99 5.14
C LYS A 6 16.45 3.84 5.02
N THR A 7 15.33 3.38 5.57
CA THR A 7 14.14 4.23 5.66
C THR A 7 13.23 3.86 6.83
N THR A 8 13.22 4.70 7.88
CA THR A 8 12.20 4.66 8.96
C THR A 8 10.83 5.13 8.47
N ALA A 9 10.80 5.80 7.32
CA ALA A 9 9.60 6.23 6.64
C ALA A 9 9.76 6.08 5.12
N MET A 10 8.84 5.41 4.44
CA MET A 10 8.84 5.32 2.98
C MET A 10 7.78 6.28 2.41
N LEU A 11 8.22 7.18 1.53
CA LEU A 11 7.31 7.93 0.66
C LEU A 11 7.07 7.15 -0.63
N LEU A 12 5.82 6.79 -0.88
CA LEU A 12 5.42 6.18 -2.14
C LEU A 12 4.55 7.15 -2.92
N THR A 13 4.93 7.38 -4.17
CA THR A 13 4.20 8.25 -5.11
C THR A 13 3.82 7.44 -6.35
N ALA A 14 2.62 7.65 -6.86
CA ALA A 14 2.21 7.06 -8.13
C ALA A 14 1.26 7.99 -8.90
N ILE A 15 1.25 7.82 -10.22
CA ILE A 15 0.31 8.45 -11.14
C ILE A 15 -0.79 7.44 -11.45
N ILE A 16 -2.04 7.85 -11.25
CA ILE A 16 -3.23 7.02 -11.44
C ILE A 16 -3.98 7.53 -12.65
N ILE A 17 -4.11 6.68 -13.67
CA ILE A 17 -4.92 7.00 -14.84
C ILE A 17 -6.39 6.74 -14.47
N ARG A 18 -7.13 7.79 -14.13
CA ARG A 18 -8.57 7.70 -13.82
C ARG A 18 -9.39 7.80 -15.10
N GLN A 19 -10.31 6.87 -15.31
CA GLN A 19 -11.37 6.98 -16.33
C GLN A 19 -12.64 7.65 -15.77
N HIS A 20 -12.82 7.64 -14.44
CA HIS A 20 -13.98 8.20 -13.75
C HIS A 20 -13.57 8.85 -12.42
N GLU A 21 -14.26 9.93 -12.03
CA GLU A 21 -13.93 10.78 -10.87
C GLU A 21 -14.39 10.21 -9.52
N LEU A 22 -15.04 9.05 -9.48
CA LEU A 22 -15.80 8.59 -8.32
C LEU A 22 -14.95 8.13 -7.11
N PHE A 23 -13.63 8.21 -7.20
CA PHE A 23 -12.75 7.63 -6.20
C PHE A 23 -11.51 8.48 -5.94
N ASP A 24 -11.42 8.97 -4.71
CA ASP A 24 -10.45 9.98 -4.30
C ASP A 24 -9.43 9.49 -3.28
N GLU A 25 -9.45 8.21 -2.90
CA GLU A 25 -8.49 7.67 -1.93
C GLU A 25 -7.96 6.29 -2.32
N VAL A 26 -6.65 6.09 -2.14
CA VAL A 26 -6.00 4.78 -2.15
C VAL A 26 -5.63 4.40 -0.72
N THR A 27 -5.41 3.11 -0.49
CA THR A 27 -4.91 2.61 0.80
C THR A 27 -3.54 1.97 0.59
N LEU A 28 -2.56 2.40 1.38
CA LEU A 28 -1.32 1.66 1.54
C LEU A 28 -1.45 0.74 2.74
N THR A 29 -1.17 -0.54 2.55
CA THR A 29 -1.06 -1.51 3.64
C THR A 29 0.38 -2.00 3.70
N ALA A 30 0.91 -2.13 4.90
CA ALA A 30 2.23 -2.68 5.16
C ALA A 30 2.10 -3.78 6.20
N SER A 31 2.60 -4.96 5.86
CA SER A 31 2.62 -6.12 6.74
C SER A 31 4.05 -6.59 6.94
N GLU A 32 4.51 -6.70 8.19
CA GLU A 32 5.80 -7.33 8.48
C GLU A 32 5.76 -8.77 8.02
N TYR A 33 6.71 -9.14 7.16
CA TYR A 33 6.83 -10.46 6.56
C TYR A 33 8.06 -11.16 7.10
N ASP A 34 7.87 -12.30 7.75
CA ASP A 34 8.95 -13.20 8.12
C ASP A 34 9.15 -14.22 6.99
N PRO A 35 10.21 -14.10 6.17
CA PRO A 35 10.44 -15.03 5.06
C PRO A 35 10.81 -16.44 5.53
N ALA A 36 11.35 -16.60 6.75
CA ALA A 36 11.74 -17.89 7.29
C ALA A 36 10.51 -18.69 7.73
N LEU A 37 9.54 -18.03 8.36
CA LEU A 37 8.27 -18.64 8.78
C LEU A 37 7.18 -18.58 7.71
N LYS A 38 7.35 -17.73 6.68
CA LYS A 38 6.33 -17.39 5.67
C LYS A 38 5.04 -16.84 6.30
N GLU A 39 5.19 -16.05 7.36
CA GLU A 39 4.09 -15.49 8.15
C GLU A 39 4.08 -13.97 8.12
N PHE A 40 2.90 -13.39 8.35
CA PHE A 40 2.70 -11.95 8.56
C PHE A 40 2.37 -11.68 10.03
N ARG A 41 3.06 -10.73 10.66
CA ARG A 41 2.93 -10.47 12.11
C ARG A 41 2.16 -9.20 12.42
N GLU A 42 2.70 -8.07 11.99
CA GLU A 42 2.11 -6.75 12.22
C GLU A 42 1.62 -6.18 10.90
N SER A 43 0.41 -5.62 10.88
CA SER A 43 -0.11 -4.90 9.72
C SER A 43 -0.61 -3.53 10.12
N PHE A 44 -0.36 -2.54 9.27
CA PHE A 44 -0.92 -1.21 9.41
C PHE A 44 -1.28 -0.64 8.04
N SER A 45 -2.17 0.35 8.04
CA SER A 45 -2.63 0.98 6.82
C SER A 45 -2.67 2.50 6.93
N VAL A 46 -2.44 3.15 5.80
CA VAL A 46 -2.54 4.60 5.64
C VAL A 46 -3.38 4.87 4.41
N LYS A 47 -4.40 5.71 4.57
CA LYS A 47 -5.17 6.23 3.45
C LYS A 47 -4.48 7.47 2.88
N ALA A 48 -4.43 7.58 1.57
CA ALA A 48 -3.88 8.73 0.89
C ALA A 48 -4.85 9.23 -0.19
N ILE A 49 -5.09 10.54 -0.18
CA ILE A 49 -5.97 11.20 -1.14
C ILE A 49 -5.28 11.25 -2.51
N ILE A 50 -6.05 10.97 -3.56
CA ILE A 50 -5.66 11.16 -4.95
C ILE A 50 -5.99 12.61 -5.33
N ASN A 51 -4.98 13.40 -5.63
CA ASN A 51 -5.13 14.77 -6.12
C ASN A 51 -4.40 14.93 -7.45
N ASP A 52 -5.05 15.55 -8.44
CA ASP A 52 -4.48 15.72 -9.79
C ASP A 52 -3.95 14.39 -10.38
N ASN A 53 -4.72 13.30 -10.25
CA ASN A 53 -4.33 11.96 -10.71
C ASN A 53 -3.01 11.43 -10.10
N LYS A 54 -2.56 12.01 -8.99
CA LYS A 54 -1.37 11.60 -8.26
C LYS A 54 -1.76 11.24 -6.85
N TYR A 55 -1.05 10.27 -6.30
CA TYR A 55 -1.11 10.01 -4.88
C TYR A 55 0.30 10.10 -4.29
N ALA A 56 0.38 10.54 -3.05
CA ALA A 56 1.58 10.51 -2.23
C ALA A 56 1.18 10.02 -0.83
N GLY A 57 1.74 8.89 -0.40
CA GLY A 57 1.50 8.31 0.92
C GLY A 57 2.80 8.01 1.63
N GLU A 58 2.83 8.26 2.94
CA GLU A 58 3.97 7.99 3.80
C GLU A 58 3.65 6.80 4.72
N LEU A 59 4.49 5.77 4.69
CA LEU A 59 4.44 4.67 5.65
C LEU A 59 5.55 4.86 6.67
N LYS A 60 5.21 4.87 7.96
CA LYS A 60 6.16 4.99 9.07
C LYS A 60 6.31 3.64 9.75
N PHE A 61 7.52 3.10 9.71
CA PHE A 61 7.84 1.79 10.27
C PHE A 61 8.34 1.95 11.71
N LYS A 62 7.81 1.14 12.62
CA LYS A 62 8.20 1.20 14.04
C LYS A 62 9.49 0.45 14.32
N HIS A 63 9.75 -0.62 13.59
CA HIS A 63 10.84 -1.55 13.83
C HIS A 63 11.56 -1.90 12.52
N PRO A 64 12.86 -2.23 12.57
CA PRO A 64 13.56 -2.84 11.45
C PRO A 64 12.94 -4.20 11.10
N GLY A 65 12.92 -4.54 9.81
CA GLY A 65 12.31 -5.77 9.31
C GLY A 65 12.03 -5.72 7.81
N SER A 66 11.54 -6.84 7.28
CA SER A 66 11.08 -6.90 5.88
C SER A 66 9.57 -6.74 5.86
N TYR A 67 9.06 -5.81 5.06
CA TYR A 67 7.65 -5.47 5.01
C TYR A 67 7.10 -5.71 3.60
N TRP A 68 6.00 -6.46 3.53
CA TRP A 68 5.18 -6.55 2.32
C TRP A 68 4.23 -5.35 2.27
N VAL A 69 4.45 -4.47 1.31
CA VAL A 69 3.66 -3.26 1.12
C VAL A 69 2.76 -3.42 -0.10
N ASN A 70 1.46 -3.18 0.08
CA ASN A 70 0.49 -3.14 -1.01
C ASN A 70 -0.08 -1.73 -1.18
N LEU A 71 -0.19 -1.31 -2.44
CA LEU A 71 -1.06 -0.21 -2.84
C LEU A 71 -2.40 -0.81 -3.27
N GLU A 72 -3.42 -0.55 -2.47
CA GLU A 72 -4.78 -0.94 -2.74
C GLU A 72 -5.55 0.19 -3.41
N SER A 73 -6.34 -0.21 -4.40
CA SER A 73 -7.22 0.67 -5.11
C SER A 73 -8.31 1.24 -4.21
N PRO A 74 -8.98 2.32 -4.66
CA PRO A 74 -10.27 2.66 -4.09
C PRO A 74 -11.26 1.50 -4.22
N LYS A 75 -12.32 1.51 -3.40
CA LYS A 75 -13.37 0.50 -3.43
C LYS A 75 -14.34 0.71 -4.59
N TYR A 76 -13.90 0.39 -5.80
CA TYR A 76 -14.69 0.57 -7.03
C TYR A 76 -15.27 -0.72 -7.59
N LEU A 77 -14.74 -1.89 -7.21
CA LEU A 77 -15.27 -3.17 -7.65
C LEU A 77 -16.50 -3.52 -6.82
N GLN A 78 -17.56 -3.97 -7.49
CA GLN A 78 -18.81 -4.34 -6.83
C GLN A 78 -18.91 -5.87 -6.73
N SER A 79 -19.29 -6.36 -5.56
CA SER A 79 -19.69 -7.74 -5.33
C SER A 79 -21.05 -7.77 -4.65
N ILE A 80 -21.88 -8.76 -5.02
CA ILE A 80 -23.21 -8.95 -4.43
C ILE A 80 -23.11 -9.32 -2.94
N ASP A 81 -22.08 -10.08 -2.56
CA ASP A 81 -21.97 -10.62 -1.20
C ASP A 81 -21.27 -9.69 -0.21
N VAL A 82 -20.28 -8.91 -0.68
CA VAL A 82 -19.41 -8.09 0.19
C VAL A 82 -19.50 -6.59 -0.08
N GLY A 83 -20.30 -6.16 -1.06
CA GLY A 83 -20.41 -4.76 -1.45
C GLY A 83 -19.17 -4.24 -2.18
N PRO A 84 -18.90 -2.92 -2.13
CA PRO A 84 -17.73 -2.32 -2.77
C PRO A 84 -16.41 -2.79 -2.13
N TYR A 85 -15.46 -3.28 -2.94
CA TYR A 85 -14.17 -3.78 -2.48
C TYR A 85 -12.99 -3.24 -3.31
N SER A 86 -11.80 -3.26 -2.70
CA SER A 86 -10.53 -2.83 -3.29
C SER A 86 -9.83 -4.00 -4.00
N THR A 87 -8.88 -3.67 -4.88
CA THR A 87 -7.91 -4.63 -5.43
C THR A 87 -6.49 -4.13 -5.22
N VAL A 88 -5.51 -5.02 -5.19
CA VAL A 88 -4.11 -4.65 -5.10
C VAL A 88 -3.63 -4.20 -6.47
N TRP A 89 -3.26 -2.92 -6.60
CA TRP A 89 -2.70 -2.35 -7.82
C TRP A 89 -1.19 -2.56 -7.93
N ALA A 90 -0.48 -2.55 -6.80
CA ALA A 90 0.95 -2.80 -6.75
C ALA A 90 1.36 -3.43 -5.42
N SER A 91 2.40 -4.26 -5.46
CA SER A 91 3.01 -4.88 -4.28
C SER A 91 4.53 -4.76 -4.33
N MET A 92 5.15 -4.56 -3.19
CA MET A 92 6.61 -4.54 -3.06
C MET A 92 7.06 -5.03 -1.69
N ILE A 93 8.29 -5.51 -1.61
CA ILE A 93 8.97 -5.81 -0.35
C ILE A 93 9.89 -4.63 -0.03
N VAL A 94 9.82 -4.13 1.20
CA VAL A 94 10.62 -3.03 1.71
C VAL A 94 11.41 -3.54 2.91
N ASP A 95 12.74 -3.52 2.81
CA ASP A 95 13.60 -3.83 3.94
C ASP A 95 13.92 -2.54 4.72
N VAL A 96 13.58 -2.55 6.01
CA VAL A 96 13.78 -1.45 6.96
C VAL A 96 14.92 -1.86 7.90
N GLU A 97 15.93 -1.00 8.03
CA GLU A 97 17.09 -1.16 8.92
C GLU A 97 17.02 -0.19 10.11
#